data_AF-A0A0F9T3C8-F1
#
_entry.id   AF-A0A0F9T3C8-F1
#
_cell.length_a   1.000
_cell.length_b   1.000
_cell.length_c   1.000
_cell.angle_alpha   90.00
_cell.angle_beta   90.00
_cell.angle_gamma   90.00
#
_symmetry.space_group_name_H-M   'P 1'
#
loop_
_entity.id
_entity.type
_entity.pdbx_description
1 polymer ?
#
loop_
_entity_poly.entity_id
_entity_poly.type
_entity_poly.pdbx_seq_one_letter_code
_entity_poly.pdbx_strand_id
1 'polypeptide(L)'
;MSDLESRHEDAKREQYEEEQESILPEPCGCELLSGCCGAPPHMATPDVSKDNLVGICAQCRDHCDFESSQEQTWVQIGPTDTYGDNADGNFGVPMRVFRCTECGEELEVVYA
;
A
#
# COMPACT_ATOMS: atom_id res chain seq x y z
N MET A 1 -34.46 1.97 -23.22
CA MET A 1 -33.35 2.64 -22.51
C MET A 1 -32.56 3.40 -23.55
N SER A 2 -32.34 4.69 -23.35
CA SER A 2 -31.72 5.56 -24.35
C SER A 2 -30.19 5.62 -24.18
N ASP A 3 -29.45 5.77 -25.28
CA ASP A 3 -27.97 5.90 -25.32
C ASP A 3 -27.42 7.00 -24.39
N LEU A 4 -28.25 7.99 -24.06
CA LEU A 4 -27.92 9.13 -23.20
C LEU A 4 -27.91 8.77 -21.70
N GLU A 5 -28.86 7.93 -21.27
CA GLU A 5 -28.89 7.45 -19.87
C GLU A 5 -27.74 6.49 -19.60
N SER A 6 -27.39 5.62 -20.57
CA SER A 6 -26.25 4.72 -20.44
C SER A 6 -24.93 5.47 -20.27
N ARG A 7 -24.68 6.49 -21.10
CA ARG A 7 -23.47 7.33 -20.99
C ARG A 7 -23.38 8.10 -19.66
N HIS A 8 -24.53 8.48 -19.11
CA HIS A 8 -24.57 9.21 -17.85
C HIS A 8 -24.37 8.28 -16.64
N GLU A 9 -24.79 7.01 -16.73
CA GLU A 9 -24.49 6.01 -15.71
C GLU A 9 -23.02 5.56 -15.77
N ASP A 10 -22.45 5.40 -16.97
CA ASP A 10 -21.03 5.05 -17.15
C ASP A 10 -20.11 6.14 -16.60
N ALA A 11 -20.36 7.41 -16.94
CA ALA A 11 -19.57 8.54 -16.42
C ALA A 11 -19.65 8.68 -14.90
N LYS A 12 -20.79 8.32 -14.31
CA LYS A 12 -20.97 8.33 -12.85
C LYS A 12 -20.21 7.17 -12.20
N ARG A 13 -20.19 5.99 -12.83
CA ARG A 13 -19.40 4.84 -12.37
C ARG A 13 -17.89 5.14 -12.41
N GLU A 14 -17.41 5.74 -13.50
CA GLU A 14 -16.00 6.13 -13.65
C GLU A 14 -15.56 7.14 -12.56
N GLN A 15 -16.41 8.14 -12.23
CA GLN A 15 -16.12 9.06 -11.11
C GLN A 15 -16.03 8.34 -9.75
N TYR A 16 -16.94 7.41 -9.47
CA TYR A 16 -16.90 6.62 -8.24
C TYR A 16 -15.66 5.70 -8.16
N GLU A 17 -15.20 5.18 -9.29
CA GLU A 17 -14.00 4.35 -9.39
C GLU A 17 -12.72 5.20 -9.19
N GLU A 18 -12.64 6.39 -9.79
CA GLU A 18 -11.55 7.36 -9.58
C GLU A 18 -11.48 7.87 -8.12
N GLU A 19 -12.62 8.16 -7.49
CA GLU A 19 -12.68 8.55 -6.08
C GLU A 19 -12.27 7.40 -5.15
N GLN A 20 -12.53 6.13 -5.52
CA GLN A 20 -12.03 4.97 -4.76
C GLN A 20 -10.54 4.72 -4.95
N GLU A 21 -10.00 4.91 -6.16
CA GLU A 21 -8.55 4.79 -6.43
C GLU A 21 -7.73 5.85 -5.67
N SER A 22 -8.30 7.03 -5.41
CA SER A 22 -7.61 8.11 -4.71
C SER A 22 -7.29 7.88 -3.22
N ILE A 23 -7.79 6.79 -2.60
CA ILE A 23 -7.59 6.52 -1.16
C ILE A 23 -6.53 5.43 -0.91
N LEU A 24 -6.01 4.79 -1.96
CA LEU A 24 -4.96 3.79 -1.76
C LEU A 24 -3.68 4.48 -1.26
N PRO A 25 -3.16 4.10 -0.07
CA PRO A 25 -1.91 4.67 0.43
C PRO A 25 -0.74 4.23 -0.45
N GLU A 26 0.36 4.98 -0.37
CA GLU A 26 1.63 4.59 -0.97
C GLU A 26 2.01 3.15 -0.55
N PRO A 27 2.66 2.37 -1.43
CA PRO A 27 3.09 1.01 -1.12
C PRO A 27 3.81 0.92 0.21
N CYS A 28 3.54 -0.14 0.98
CA CYS A 28 4.11 -0.29 2.32
C CYS A 28 5.65 -0.24 2.32
N GLY A 29 6.28 -0.70 1.22
CA GLY A 29 7.73 -0.67 1.03
C GLY A 29 8.50 -1.58 2.01
N CYS A 30 7.81 -2.50 2.68
CA CYS A 30 8.41 -3.51 3.56
C CYS A 30 9.08 -4.65 2.79
N GLU A 31 8.63 -4.91 1.57
CA GLU A 31 9.33 -5.80 0.66
C GLU A 31 10.51 -5.05 0.04
N LEU A 32 11.69 -5.62 0.18
CA LEU A 32 12.94 -5.05 -0.31
C LEU A 32 13.48 -5.94 -1.42
N LEU A 33 13.73 -5.35 -2.59
CA LEU A 33 14.21 -6.06 -3.76
C LEU A 33 15.61 -5.58 -4.11
N SER A 34 16.52 -6.52 -4.40
CA SER A 34 17.90 -6.19 -4.74
C SER A 34 17.97 -5.42 -6.07
N GLY A 35 18.77 -4.36 -6.11
CA GLY A 35 19.02 -3.62 -7.36
C GLY A 35 19.76 -4.44 -8.42
N CYS A 36 20.41 -5.55 -8.05
CA CYS A 36 21.15 -6.38 -8.99
C CYS A 36 20.26 -7.29 -9.85
N CYS A 37 19.23 -7.91 -9.28
CA CYS A 37 18.40 -8.89 -9.99
C CYS A 37 16.93 -8.94 -9.53
N GLY A 38 16.51 -8.03 -8.65
CA GLY A 38 15.16 -7.98 -8.10
C GLY A 38 14.84 -9.10 -7.11
N ALA A 39 15.82 -9.89 -6.67
CA ALA A 39 15.60 -10.92 -5.66
C ALA A 39 15.57 -10.33 -4.24
N PRO A 40 14.88 -10.97 -3.28
CA PRO A 40 14.84 -10.51 -1.89
C PRO A 40 16.21 -10.66 -1.19
N PRO A 41 16.38 -10.06 0.00
CA PRO A 41 17.59 -10.20 0.79
C PRO A 41 17.80 -11.65 1.23
N HIS A 42 19.06 -12.05 1.37
CA HIS A 42 19.40 -13.36 1.90
C HIS A 42 19.03 -13.42 3.38
N MET A 43 18.56 -14.58 3.86
CA MET A 43 18.23 -14.80 5.29
C MET A 43 19.40 -14.56 6.27
N ALA A 44 20.63 -14.45 5.76
CA ALA A 44 21.84 -14.19 6.55
C ALA A 44 22.11 -12.70 6.78
N THR A 45 21.33 -11.81 6.15
CA THR A 45 21.37 -10.36 6.36
C THR A 45 20.02 -9.87 6.87
N PRO A 46 19.64 -10.20 8.12
CA PRO A 46 18.37 -9.77 8.70
C PRO A 46 18.33 -8.26 8.96
N ASP A 47 19.48 -7.58 8.92
CA ASP A 47 19.59 -6.14 9.15
C ASP A 47 19.16 -5.28 7.95
N VAL A 48 18.73 -5.92 6.85
CA VAL A 48 18.20 -5.21 5.67
C VAL A 48 16.77 -4.76 5.98
N SER A 49 16.57 -3.46 6.08
CA SER A 49 15.30 -2.83 6.44
C SER A 49 15.13 -1.50 5.69
N LYS A 50 13.98 -0.83 5.86
CA LYS A 50 13.74 0.53 5.32
C LYS A 50 14.83 1.52 5.73
N ASP A 51 15.46 1.31 6.88
CA ASP A 51 16.52 2.18 7.42
C ASP A 51 17.94 1.74 7.00
N ASN A 52 18.09 0.52 6.48
CA ASN A 52 19.37 -0.02 6.05
C ASN A 52 19.21 -0.86 4.78
N LEU A 53 19.49 -0.22 3.65
CA LEU A 53 19.21 -0.76 2.32
C LEU A 53 20.36 -1.58 1.74
N VAL A 54 21.37 -1.96 2.52
CA VAL A 54 22.53 -2.71 2.01
C VAL A 54 22.59 -4.08 2.65
N GLY A 55 22.75 -5.11 1.82
CA GLY A 55 22.84 -6.48 2.30
C GLY A 55 23.31 -7.45 1.24
N ILE A 56 23.03 -8.74 1.44
CA ILE A 56 23.43 -9.80 0.51
C ILE A 56 22.20 -10.23 -0.29
N CYS A 57 22.28 -10.20 -1.62
CA CYS A 57 21.23 -10.74 -2.49
C CYS A 57 21.05 -12.25 -2.28
N ALA A 58 19.83 -12.73 -2.09
CA ALA A 58 19.56 -14.16 -1.89
C ALA A 58 19.99 -15.03 -3.09
N GLN A 59 19.88 -14.49 -4.29
CA GLN A 59 20.14 -15.20 -5.55
C GLN A 59 21.59 -15.06 -6.00
N CYS A 60 22.11 -13.83 -6.06
CA CYS A 60 23.48 -13.56 -6.49
C CYS A 60 24.51 -13.87 -5.40
N ARG A 61 24.11 -13.89 -4.12
CA ARG A 61 24.97 -14.06 -2.94
C ARG A 61 26.10 -13.03 -2.85
N ASP A 62 25.89 -11.86 -3.47
CA ASP A 62 26.82 -10.74 -3.44
C ASP A 62 26.20 -9.56 -2.68
N HIS A 63 27.05 -8.64 -2.23
CA HIS A 63 26.61 -7.42 -1.57
C HIS A 63 26.01 -6.47 -2.60
N CYS A 64 24.80 -6.00 -2.31
CA CYS A 64 24.10 -5.05 -3.16
C CYS A 64 23.21 -4.13 -2.34
N ASP A 65 22.80 -3.04 -2.97
CA ASP A 65 21.75 -2.18 -2.48
C ASP A 65 20.38 -2.78 -2.78
N PHE A 66 19.41 -2.46 -1.93
CA PHE A 66 18.02 -2.86 -2.00
C PHE A 66 17.13 -1.64 -2.10
N GLU A 67 16.00 -1.80 -2.75
CA GLU A 67 14.98 -0.76 -2.86
C GLU A 67 13.64 -1.33 -2.42
N SER A 68 12.79 -0.47 -1.85
CA SER A 68 11.43 -0.84 -1.52
C SER A 68 10.65 -1.16 -2.79
N SER A 69 9.95 -2.30 -2.78
CA SER A 69 9.02 -2.68 -3.83
C SER A 69 7.93 -1.60 -3.97
N GLN A 70 7.61 -1.26 -5.21
CA GLN A 70 6.47 -0.39 -5.54
C GLN A 70 5.16 -1.18 -5.65
N GLU A 71 5.18 -2.50 -5.41
CA GLU A 71 3.98 -3.32 -5.48
C GLU A 71 3.04 -3.01 -4.31
N GLN A 72 1.75 -2.90 -4.64
CA GLN A 72 0.72 -2.60 -3.65
C GLN A 72 0.44 -3.83 -2.80
N THR A 73 0.87 -3.77 -1.53
CA THR A 73 0.68 -4.84 -0.54
C THR A 73 -0.40 -4.53 0.49
N TRP A 74 -1.04 -3.36 0.38
CA TRP A 74 -2.10 -2.95 1.28
C TRP A 74 -3.44 -3.60 0.92
N VAL A 75 -4.08 -4.19 1.92
CA VAL A 75 -5.45 -4.68 1.82
C VAL A 75 -6.30 -3.96 2.85
N GLN A 76 -7.43 -3.39 2.43
CA GLN A 76 -8.35 -2.76 3.38
C GLN A 76 -8.89 -3.81 4.36
N ILE A 77 -8.77 -3.51 5.64
CA ILE A 77 -9.31 -4.31 6.74
C ILE A 77 -10.42 -3.53 7.44
N GLY A 78 -11.47 -4.22 7.87
CA GLY A 78 -12.59 -3.61 8.59
C GLY A 78 -13.65 -2.95 7.69
N PRO A 79 -14.66 -2.30 8.31
CA PRO A 79 -15.76 -1.66 7.60
C PRO A 79 -15.29 -0.44 6.80
N THR A 80 -15.99 -0.11 5.72
CA THR A 80 -15.74 1.11 4.94
C THR A 80 -16.06 2.38 5.72
N ASP A 81 -16.95 2.30 6.71
CA ASP A 81 -17.46 3.44 7.47
C ASP A 81 -16.82 3.51 8.87
N THR A 82 -15.49 3.46 8.92
CA THR A 82 -14.76 3.68 10.17
C THR A 82 -14.56 5.18 10.37
N TYR A 83 -14.68 5.66 11.60
CA TYR A 83 -14.45 7.06 11.95
C TYR A 83 -13.32 7.13 12.96
N GLY A 84 -12.44 8.11 12.79
CA GLY A 84 -11.34 8.35 13.72
C GLY A 84 -11.84 8.56 15.13
N ASP A 85 -11.07 8.05 16.09
CA ASP A 85 -11.34 8.22 17.50
C ASP A 85 -10.68 9.51 18.05
N ASN A 86 -10.85 9.76 19.34
CA ASN A 86 -10.26 10.94 19.99
C ASN A 86 -8.77 10.76 20.34
N ALA A 87 -8.20 9.57 20.19
CA ALA A 87 -6.81 9.31 20.55
C ALA A 87 -5.84 9.94 19.53
N ASP A 88 -6.19 9.85 18.25
CA ASP A 88 -5.33 10.32 17.15
C ASP A 88 -5.73 11.71 16.61
N GLY A 89 -6.66 12.40 17.29
CA GLY A 89 -7.10 13.75 16.93
C GLY A 89 -8.00 13.83 15.69
N ASN A 90 -8.40 12.68 15.14
CA ASN A 90 -9.22 12.56 13.94
C ASN A 90 -10.69 12.26 14.25
N PHE A 91 -11.17 12.73 15.41
CA PHE A 91 -12.50 12.38 15.90
C PHE A 91 -13.61 12.73 14.92
N GLY A 92 -14.37 11.71 14.51
CA GLY A 92 -15.50 11.87 13.61
C GLY A 92 -15.14 12.12 12.15
N VAL A 93 -13.87 11.94 11.77
CA VAL A 93 -13.44 12.00 10.37
C VAL A 93 -13.50 10.59 9.76
N PRO A 94 -14.11 10.40 8.58
CA PRO A 94 -14.13 9.09 7.92
C PRO A 94 -12.72 8.61 7.58
N MET A 95 -12.48 7.33 7.84
CA MET A 95 -11.18 6.69 7.66
C MET A 95 -11.33 5.24 7.21
N ARG A 96 -10.31 4.76 6.49
CA ARG A 96 -10.14 3.36 6.13
C ARG A 96 -8.87 2.83 6.79
N VAL A 97 -8.94 1.59 7.26
CA VAL A 97 -7.77 0.91 7.81
C VAL A 97 -7.26 -0.07 6.76
N PHE A 98 -5.97 -0.03 6.49
CA PHE A 98 -5.28 -0.94 5.60
C PHE A 98 -4.31 -1.79 6.41
N ARG A 99 -4.14 -3.05 6.02
CA ARG A 99 -3.10 -3.93 6.57
C ARG A 99 -2.21 -4.42 5.43
N CYS A 100 -0.90 -4.35 5.62
CA CYS A 100 0.05 -4.91 4.68
C CYS A 100 0.01 -6.44 4.77
N THR A 101 -0.08 -7.13 3.63
CA THR A 101 -0.09 -8.60 3.58
C THR A 101 1.27 -9.22 3.91
N GLU A 102 2.35 -8.48 3.72
CA GLU A 102 3.72 -8.97 3.90
C GLU A 102 4.23 -8.75 5.33
N CYS A 103 4.18 -7.51 5.85
CA CYS A 103 4.70 -7.20 7.20
C CYS A 103 3.61 -7.16 8.29
N GLY A 104 2.33 -7.09 7.91
CA GLY A 104 1.22 -6.99 8.86
C GLY A 104 1.06 -5.60 9.51
N GLU A 105 1.83 -4.59 9.10
CA GLU A 105 1.62 -3.19 9.55
C GLU A 105 0.21 -2.73 9.20
N GLU A 106 -0.39 -1.95 10.10
CA GLU A 106 -1.70 -1.33 9.90
C GLU A 106 -1.51 0.18 9.65
N LEU A 107 -2.26 0.71 8.69
CA LEU A 107 -2.23 2.11 8.32
C LEU A 107 -3.64 2.65 8.23
N GLU A 108 -3.88 3.75 8.95
CA GLU A 108 -5.14 4.47 8.93
C GLU A 108 -5.06 5.62 7.94
N VAL A 109 -5.95 5.61 6.95
CA VAL A 109 -6.03 6.63 5.91
C VAL A 109 -7.34 7.38 6.07
N VAL A 110 -7.23 8.65 6.43
CA VAL A 110 -8.35 9.59 6.49
C VAL A 110 -8.69 10.04 5.08
N TYR A 111 -9.96 9.94 4.69
CA TYR A 111 -10.46 10.40 3.39
C TYR A 111 -11.59 11.39 3.65
N ALA A 112 -11.47 12.62 3.15
CA ALA A 112 -12.41 13.72 3.40
C ALA A 112 -12.83 14.39 2.10
#